data_AF-A0A0D2MYI5-F1
#
_entry.id   AF-A0A0D2MYI5-F1
#
_cell.length_a   1.000
_cell.length_b   1.000
_cell.length_c   1.000
_cell.angle_alpha   90.00
_cell.angle_beta   90.00
_cell.angle_gamma   90.00
#
_symmetry.space_group_name_H-M   'P 1'
#
loop_
_entity.id
_entity.type
_entity.pdbx_description
1 polymer ?
#
loop_
_entity_poly.entity_id
_entity_poly.type
_entity_poly.pdbx_seq_one_letter_code
_entity_poly.pdbx_strand_id
1 'polypeptide(L)'
;MPTCTLPFEILFEFINDTTKSSTLQLTREGEDGFSSNAIVTLQPQESISLVLNAGSAYHYLLKQDCRKAQLSCVPTICFPHTDNC
;
A
#
# COMPACT_ATOMS: atom_id res chain seq x y z
N MET A 1 18.72 -7.55 22.62
CA MET A 1 18.83 -6.82 21.34
C MET A 1 17.75 -5.76 21.33
N PRO A 2 18.01 -4.44 21.28
CA PRO A 2 16.96 -3.49 20.99
C PRO A 2 16.88 -3.39 19.47
N THR A 3 15.95 -4.13 18.89
CA THR A 3 15.45 -3.85 17.55
C THR A 3 14.95 -2.41 17.58
N CYS A 4 15.53 -1.50 16.80
CA CYS A 4 15.00 -0.14 16.72
C CYS A 4 13.71 -0.20 15.90
N THR A 5 12.64 -0.71 16.50
CA THR A 5 11.27 -0.77 16.00
C THR A 5 10.62 0.58 16.22
N LEU A 6 11.25 1.66 15.75
CA LEU A 6 10.53 2.92 15.69
C LEU A 6 9.42 2.72 14.66
N PRO A 7 8.15 2.91 15.04
CA PRO A 7 7.05 2.82 14.09
C PRO A 7 7.29 3.85 13.00
N PHE A 8 7.29 3.38 11.75
CA PHE A 8 7.41 4.22 10.58
C PHE A 8 6.17 4.06 9.72
N GLU A 9 5.79 5.14 9.06
CA GLU A 9 4.71 5.16 8.09
C GLU A 9 5.32 5.34 6.70
N ILE A 10 4.86 4.53 5.75
CA ILE A 10 5.22 4.70 4.35
C ILE A 10 4.05 5.38 3.63
N LEU A 11 4.34 6.48 2.95
CA LEU A 11 3.39 7.16 2.09
C LEU A 11 3.56 6.63 0.66
N PHE A 12 2.52 5.99 0.13
CA PHE A 12 2.43 5.65 -1.28
C PHE A 12 1.47 6.59 -1.98
N GLU A 13 1.91 7.21 -3.06
CA GLU A 13 1.04 8.00 -3.92
C GLU A 13 0.61 7.17 -5.12
N PHE A 14 -0.70 7.05 -5.32
CA PHE A 14 -1.26 6.46 -6.52
C PHE A 14 -1.82 7.59 -7.40
N ILE A 15 -1.35 7.66 -8.64
CA ILE A 15 -1.75 8.69 -9.61
C ILE A 15 -2.45 8.00 -10.77
N ASN A 16 -3.67 8.44 -11.11
CA ASN A 16 -4.33 8.00 -12.32
C ASN A 16 -3.85 8.83 -13.51
N ASP A 17 -2.75 8.42 -14.11
CA ASP A 17 -2.14 9.05 -15.29
C ASP A 17 -2.88 8.73 -16.60
N THR A 18 -3.96 7.95 -16.53
CA THR A 18 -4.74 7.54 -17.68
C THR A 18 -5.87 8.51 -18.00
N THR A 19 -6.43 8.41 -19.21
CA THR A 19 -7.57 9.25 -19.65
C THR A 19 -8.93 8.77 -19.13
N LYS A 20 -8.96 7.67 -18.36
CA LYS A 20 -10.20 7.03 -17.88
C LYS A 20 -10.21 6.95 -16.37
N SER A 21 -11.39 6.83 -15.78
CA SER A 21 -11.51 6.61 -14.34
C SER A 21 -11.03 5.21 -13.95
N SER A 22 -10.44 5.13 -12.76
CA SER A 22 -9.85 3.91 -12.22
C SER A 22 -10.37 3.67 -10.81
N THR A 23 -10.74 2.44 -10.47
CA THR A 23 -11.19 2.07 -9.12
C THR A 23 -10.09 1.30 -8.42
N LEU A 24 -9.61 1.82 -7.31
CA LEU A 24 -8.67 1.17 -6.41
C LEU A 24 -9.45 0.54 -5.25
N GLN A 25 -9.29 -0.76 -5.06
CA GLN A 25 -9.81 -1.47 -3.89
C GLN A 25 -8.63 -1.89 -3.03
N LEU A 26 -8.60 -1.44 -1.79
CA LEU A 26 -7.62 -1.83 -0.79
C LEU A 26 -8.23 -2.90 0.11
N THR A 27 -7.55 -4.02 0.24
CA THR A 27 -7.81 -5.07 1.22
C THR A 27 -6.60 -5.16 2.13
N ARG A 28 -6.80 -4.84 3.42
CA ARG A 28 -5.79 -5.05 4.46
C ARG A 28 -6.09 -6.34 5.19
N GLU A 29 -5.11 -7.22 5.28
CA GLU A 29 -5.17 -8.38 6.18
C GLU A 29 -4.81 -7.88 7.59
N GLY A 30 -5.82 -7.70 8.43
CA GLY A 30 -5.65 -7.27 9.82
C GLY A 30 -5.37 -8.45 10.75
N GLU A 31 -4.73 -8.17 11.89
CA GLU A 31 -4.41 -9.15 12.95
C GLU A 31 -5.68 -9.79 13.56
N ASP A 32 -6.82 -9.11 13.49
CA ASP A 32 -8.11 -9.56 14.02
C ASP A 32 -8.97 -10.34 13.00
N GLY A 33 -8.43 -10.70 11.84
CA GLY A 33 -9.17 -11.45 10.79
C GLY A 33 -10.25 -10.63 10.04
N PHE A 34 -10.38 -9.33 10.35
CA PHE A 34 -11.25 -8.42 9.62
C PHE A 34 -10.51 -7.81 8.41
N SER A 35 -10.97 -8.15 7.21
CA SER A 35 -10.53 -7.48 5.98
C SER A 35 -11.20 -6.11 5.88
N SER A 36 -10.45 -5.03 6.10
CA SER A 36 -10.94 -3.69 5.76
C SER A 36 -10.86 -3.51 4.25
N ASN A 37 -12.02 -3.36 3.62
CA ASN A 37 -12.14 -3.15 2.18
C ASN A 37 -12.48 -1.68 1.90
N ALA A 38 -11.47 -0.86 1.66
CA ALA A 38 -11.66 0.51 1.21
C ALA A 38 -11.73 0.53 -0.33
N ILE A 39 -12.70 1.25 -0.89
CA ILE A 39 -12.85 1.41 -2.34
C ILE A 39 -12.80 2.90 -2.66
N VAL A 40 -11.88 3.27 -3.55
CA VAL A 40 -11.69 4.64 -4.01
C VAL A 40 -11.80 4.64 -5.53
N THR A 41 -12.53 5.61 -6.08
CA THR A 41 -12.57 5.85 -7.53
C THR A 41 -11.81 7.13 -7.81
N LEU A 42 -10.83 7.03 -8.71
CA LEU A 42 -9.97 8.12 -9.12
C LEU A 42 -10.35 8.56 -10.52
N GLN A 43 -10.59 9.85 -10.70
CA GLN A 43 -10.78 10.47 -11.99
C GLN A 43 -9.45 10.58 -12.75
N PRO A 44 -9.47 10.84 -14.06
CA PRO A 44 -8.25 11.14 -14.80
C PRO A 44 -7.46 12.27 -14.14
N GLN A 45 -6.15 12.10 -14.00
CA GLN A 45 -5.20 13.03 -13.36
C GLN A 45 -5.38 13.22 -11.85
N GLU A 46 -6.25 12.44 -11.20
CA GLU A 46 -6.39 12.47 -9.74
C GLU A 46 -5.31 11.60 -9.07
N SER A 47 -4.84 12.03 -7.90
CA SER A 47 -3.96 11.23 -7.05
C SER A 47 -4.53 11.04 -5.65
N ILE A 48 -4.14 9.93 -5.03
CA ILE A 48 -4.45 9.63 -3.63
C ILE A 48 -3.19 9.16 -2.91
N SER A 49 -3.03 9.64 -1.69
CA SER A 49 -1.96 9.19 -0.79
C SER A 49 -2.48 8.12 0.17
N LEU A 50 -1.74 7.02 0.26
CA LEU A 50 -2.02 5.86 1.09
C LEU A 50 -0.97 5.78 2.18
N VAL A 51 -1.42 5.76 3.44
CA VAL A 51 -0.55 5.59 4.59
C VAL A 51 -0.49 4.10 4.94
N LEU A 52 0.71 3.54 4.85
CA LEU A 52 1.00 2.13 5.11
C LEU A 52 1.76 1.97 6.41
N ASN A 53 1.25 1.10 7.26
CA ASN A 53 1.90 0.74 8.52
C ASN A 53 2.93 -0.37 8.25
N ALA A 54 4.11 -0.21 8.84
CA ALA A 54 5.17 -1.22 8.82
C ALA A 54 4.65 -2.62 9.20
N GLY A 55 5.12 -3.65 8.50
CA GLY A 55 4.87 -5.05 8.83
C GLY A 55 3.48 -5.60 8.52
N SER A 56 2.51 -4.76 8.10
CA SER A 56 1.21 -5.24 7.61
C SER A 56 1.25 -5.54 6.11
N ALA A 57 0.52 -6.57 5.67
CA ALA A 57 0.35 -6.85 4.25
C ALA A 57 -0.82 -6.05 3.67
N TYR A 58 -0.59 -5.39 2.54
CA TYR A 58 -1.60 -4.62 1.83
C TYR A 58 -1.79 -5.17 0.43
N HIS A 59 -3.04 -5.45 0.10
CA HIS A 59 -3.44 -5.93 -1.22
C HIS A 59 -4.29 -4.88 -1.91
N TYR A 60 -3.87 -4.45 -3.09
CA TYR A 60 -4.56 -3.49 -3.92
C TYR A 60 -5.06 -4.17 -5.18
N LEU A 61 -6.32 -3.91 -5.52
CA LEU A 61 -6.93 -4.31 -6.78
C LEU A 61 -7.33 -3.05 -7.54
N LEU A 62 -6.59 -2.77 -8.62
CA LEU A 62 -6.93 -1.72 -9.57
C LEU A 62 -7.86 -2.29 -10.64
N LYS A 63 -8.99 -1.63 -10.86
CA LYS A 63 -9.94 -1.93 -11.93
C LYS A 63 -10.07 -0.73 -12.82
N GLN A 64 -9.90 -0.94 -14.12
CA GLN A 64 -10.05 0.10 -15.13
C GLN A 64 -10.66 -0.53 -16.38
N ASP A 65 -11.90 -0.15 -16.71
CA ASP A 65 -12.73 -0.79 -17.74
C ASP A 65 -12.75 -2.34 -17.61
N CYS A 66 -12.17 -3.04 -18.59
CA CYS A 66 -12.06 -4.50 -18.66
C CYS A 66 -10.74 -5.04 -18.11
N ARG A 67 -9.86 -4.16 -17.59
CA ARG A 67 -8.54 -4.54 -17.06
C ARG A 67 -8.57 -4.55 -15.54
N LYS A 68 -7.86 -5.53 -14.97
CA LYS A 68 -7.65 -5.65 -13.54
C LYS A 68 -6.17 -5.89 -13.30
N ALA A 69 -5.62 -5.21 -12.30
CA ALA A 69 -4.26 -5.42 -11.83
C ALA A 69 -4.28 -5.57 -10.32
N GLN A 70 -3.50 -6.52 -9.80
CA GLN A 70 -3.35 -6.74 -8.37
C GLN A 70 -1.93 -6.41 -7.96
N LEU A 71 -1.78 -5.66 -6.87
CA LEU A 71 -0.51 -5.29 -6.27
C LEU A 71 -0.55 -5.75 -4.82
N SER A 72 0.53 -6.37 -4.34
CA SER A 72 0.67 -6.74 -2.93
C SER A 72 1.99 -6.21 -2.43
N CYS A 73 1.98 -5.50 -1.31
CA CYS A 73 3.19 -4.95 -0.71
C CYS A 73 3.21 -5.15 0.79
N VAL A 74 4.43 -5.35 1.31
CA VAL A 74 4.72 -5.45 2.74
C VAL A 74 5.84 -4.46 3.04
N PRO A 75 5.53 -3.27 3.59
CA PRO A 75 6.54 -2.28 3.92
C PRO A 75 7.48 -2.83 5.01
N THR A 76 8.74 -3.03 4.65
CA THR A 76 9.80 -3.49 5.54
C THR A 76 11.05 -2.63 5.35
N ILE A 77 11.67 -2.22 6.47
CA ILE A 77 12.98 -1.56 6.46
C ILE A 77 14.04 -2.63 6.71
N CYS A 78 14.94 -2.81 5.74
CA CYS A 78 16.15 -3.59 5.94
C CYS A 78 17.21 -2.67 6.56
N PHE A 79 17.58 -2.92 7.81
CA PHE A 79 18.74 -2.26 8.40
C PHE A 79 20.02 -2.90 7.83
N PRO A 80 20.90 -2.15 7.13
CA PRO A 80 22.18 -2.70 6.70
C PRO A 80 23.03 -3.04 7.92
N HIS A 81 23.62 -4.23 7.92
CA HIS A 81 24.58 -4.68 8.93
C HIS A 81 25.80 -3.75 8.85
N THR A 82 25.94 -2.83 9.81
CA THR A 82 27.24 -2.21 10.08
C THR A 82 28.05 -3.21 10.89
N ASP A 83 28.82 -4.04 10.20
CA ASP A 83 29.95 -4.74 10.79
C ASP A 83 30.98 -3.69 11.22
N ASN A 84 31.01 -3.37 12.51
CA ASN A 84 32.18 -2.80 13.16
C ASN A 84 32.27 -3.40 14.56
N CYS A 85 33.21 -4.33 14.71
CA CYS A 85 33.74 -4.79 15.98
C CYS A 85 34.56 -3.70 16.67
#